data_AF-A0A0A2LQI7-F1
#
_entry.id   AF-A0A0A2LQI7-F1
#
_cell.length_a   1.000
_cell.length_b   1.000
_cell.length_c   1.000
_cell.angle_alpha   90.00
_cell.angle_beta   90.00
_cell.angle_gamma   90.00
#
_symmetry.space_group_name_H-M   'P 1'
#
loop_
_entity.id
_entity.type
_entity.pdbx_description
1 polymer ?
#
loop_
_entity_poly.entity_id
_entity_poly.type
_entity_poly.pdbx_seq_one_letter_code
_entity_poly.pdbx_strand_id
1 'polypeptide(L)'
;MWVKINFKPVTLILILFTLLSCGSTVKSRNEAQKEFEAKLASLNSFLNGEPDTSLRIIGTISFFEKVTGIMSESDGSDIGKFNPTKQDYLNWQQWYEVNKTKIYLDSDTGKIAVKQ
;
A
#
# COMPACT_ATOMS: atom_id res chain seq x y z
N MET A 1 -6.38 -49.15 -29.11
CA MET A 1 -6.68 -49.26 -27.66
C MET A 1 -7.06 -47.86 -27.19
N TRP A 2 -8.34 -47.60 -26.91
CA TRP A 2 -8.82 -46.26 -26.54
C TRP A 2 -8.94 -46.17 -25.02
N VAL A 3 -8.20 -45.26 -24.39
CA VAL A 3 -8.32 -44.98 -22.95
C VAL A 3 -9.50 -44.04 -22.75
N LYS A 4 -10.59 -44.55 -22.16
CA LYS A 4 -11.70 -43.72 -21.69
C LYS A 4 -11.30 -43.05 -20.37
N ILE A 5 -10.98 -41.75 -20.43
CA ILE A 5 -10.76 -40.95 -19.23
C ILE A 5 -12.14 -40.51 -18.71
N ASN A 6 -12.60 -41.13 -17.63
CA ASN A 6 -13.84 -40.77 -16.94
C ASN A 6 -13.56 -39.60 -15.98
N PHE A 7 -13.82 -38.37 -16.41
CA PHE A 7 -13.76 -37.20 -15.53
C PHE A 7 -14.99 -37.16 -14.62
N LYS A 8 -14.80 -37.35 -13.31
CA LYS A 8 -15.87 -37.19 -12.31
C LYS A 8 -16.16 -35.69 -12.10
N PRO A 9 -17.43 -35.25 -12.01
CA PRO A 9 -17.80 -33.83 -11.89
C PRO A 9 -17.28 -33.16 -10.60
N VAL A 10 -16.98 -33.96 -9.57
CA VAL A 10 -16.44 -33.49 -8.28
C VAL A 10 -15.04 -32.86 -8.42
N THR A 11 -14.23 -33.31 -9.39
CA THR A 11 -12.87 -32.79 -9.60
C THR A 11 -12.87 -31.42 -10.28
N LEU A 12 -13.91 -31.10 -11.07
CA LEU A 12 -14.05 -29.82 -11.78
C LEU A 12 -14.43 -28.67 -10.81
N ILE A 13 -15.21 -28.97 -9.77
CA ILE A 13 -15.68 -27.98 -8.78
C ILE A 13 -14.53 -27.49 -7.88
N LEU A 14 -13.58 -28.37 -7.52
CA LEU A 14 -12.42 -28.03 -6.70
C LEU A 14 -11.44 -27.09 -7.41
N ILE A 15 -11.25 -27.25 -8.72
CA ILE A 15 -10.37 -26.36 -9.51
C ILE A 15 -11.00 -24.95 -9.60
N LEU A 16 -12.32 -24.87 -9.75
CA LEU A 16 -13.03 -23.58 -9.84
C LEU A 16 -12.94 -22.75 -8.55
N PHE A 17 -12.92 -23.41 -7.38
CA PHE A 17 -12.79 -22.73 -6.09
C PHE A 17 -11.39 -22.13 -5.85
N THR A 18 -10.34 -22.73 -6.39
CA THR A 18 -8.96 -22.23 -6.20
C THR A 18 -8.66 -20.94 -6.99
N LEU A 19 -9.35 -20.70 -8.10
CA LEU A 19 -9.15 -19.51 -8.94
C LEU A 19 -9.77 -18.24 -8.34
N LEU A 20 -10.87 -18.37 -7.60
CA LEU A 20 -11.58 -17.22 -7.01
C LEU A 20 -10.81 -16.57 -5.84
N SER A 21 -10.09 -17.37 -5.06
CA SER A 21 -9.35 -16.87 -3.89
C SER A 21 -8.10 -16.05 -4.26
N CYS A 22 -7.50 -16.31 -5.43
CA CYS A 22 -6.30 -15.59 -5.86
C CYS A 22 -6.60 -14.15 -6.32
N GLY A 23 -7.75 -13.91 -6.97
CA GLY A 23 -8.08 -12.62 -7.57
C GLY A 23 -8.31 -11.48 -6.57
N SER A 24 -8.93 -11.76 -5.42
CA SER A 24 -9.24 -10.74 -4.41
C SER A 24 -7.99 -10.15 -3.74
N THR A 25 -7.00 -11.00 -3.45
CA THR A 25 -5.74 -10.60 -2.82
C THR A 25 -4.90 -9.71 -3.74
N VAL A 26 -4.87 -10.03 -5.03
CA VAL A 26 -4.13 -9.23 -6.04
C VAL A 26 -4.77 -7.86 -6.22
N LYS A 27 -6.10 -7.78 -6.29
CA LYS A 27 -6.82 -6.51 -6.40
C LYS A 27 -6.55 -5.59 -5.20
N SER A 28 -6.70 -6.10 -3.98
CA SER A 28 -6.44 -5.35 -2.74
C SER A 28 -5.00 -4.82 -2.67
N ARG A 29 -4.01 -5.62 -3.09
CA ARG A 29 -2.61 -5.17 -3.18
C ARG A 29 -2.43 -4.04 -4.18
N ASN A 30 -3.00 -4.17 -5.38
CA ASN A 30 -2.85 -3.15 -6.41
C ASN A 30 -3.48 -1.81 -5.99
N GLU A 31 -4.60 -1.85 -5.26
CA GLU A 31 -5.24 -0.66 -4.70
C GLU A 31 -4.36 -0.02 -3.63
N ALA A 32 -3.80 -0.81 -2.70
CA ALA A 32 -2.86 -0.31 -1.70
C ALA A 32 -1.59 0.31 -2.32
N GLN A 33 -1.03 -0.32 -3.35
CA GLN A 33 0.12 0.23 -4.09
C GLN A 33 -0.20 1.59 -4.71
N LYS A 34 -1.34 1.70 -5.42
CA LYS A 34 -1.79 2.96 -6.03
C LYS A 34 -1.99 4.07 -5.00
N GLU A 35 -2.60 3.77 -3.86
CA GLU A 35 -2.80 4.75 -2.81
C GLU A 35 -1.46 5.20 -2.19
N PHE A 36 -0.56 4.27 -1.90
CA PHE A 36 0.77 4.60 -1.37
C PHE A 36 1.57 5.47 -2.35
N GLU A 37 1.61 5.10 -3.63
CA GLU A 37 2.27 5.86 -4.70
C GLU A 37 1.67 7.25 -4.87
N ALA A 38 0.34 7.38 -4.79
CA ALA A 38 -0.33 8.68 -4.85
C ALA A 38 0.08 9.58 -3.68
N LYS A 39 0.26 9.03 -2.47
CA LYS A 39 0.77 9.78 -1.32
C LYS A 39 2.24 10.20 -1.51
N LEU A 40 3.08 9.31 -2.06
CA LEU A 40 4.48 9.66 -2.37
C LEU A 40 4.55 10.78 -3.41
N ALA A 41 3.73 10.71 -4.46
CA ALA A 41 3.65 11.75 -5.47
C ALA A 41 3.19 13.09 -4.88
N SER A 42 2.13 13.08 -4.05
CA SER A 42 1.64 14.28 -3.37
C SER A 42 2.73 14.94 -2.51
N LEU A 43 3.46 14.14 -1.74
CA LEU A 43 4.57 14.64 -0.91
C LEU A 43 5.69 15.22 -1.77
N ASN A 44 6.10 14.52 -2.83
CA ASN A 44 7.14 15.01 -3.73
C ASN A 44 6.76 16.34 -4.39
N SER A 45 5.51 16.48 -4.85
CA SER A 45 5.02 17.75 -5.41
C SER A 45 5.14 18.90 -4.39
N PHE A 46 4.71 18.68 -3.15
CA PHE A 46 4.84 19.67 -2.08
C PHE A 46 6.30 20.05 -1.79
N LEU A 47 7.21 19.07 -1.71
CA LEU A 47 8.64 19.30 -1.51
C LEU A 47 9.29 20.08 -2.66
N ASN A 48 8.68 20.08 -3.85
CA ASN A 48 9.11 20.83 -5.02
C ASN A 48 8.41 22.20 -5.14
N GLY A 49 7.62 22.61 -4.13
CA GLY A 49 7.00 23.93 -4.07
C GLY A 49 5.62 24.04 -4.70
N GLU A 50 5.01 22.92 -5.10
CA GLU A 50 3.63 22.93 -5.58
C GLU A 50 2.66 23.26 -4.42
N PRO A 51 1.65 24.11 -4.67
CA PRO A 51 0.70 24.50 -3.63
C PRO A 51 -0.11 23.31 -3.14
N ASP A 52 -0.07 23.11 -1.82
CA ASP A 52 -0.78 22.06 -1.11
C ASP A 52 -1.52 22.66 0.10
N THR A 53 -2.58 22.01 0.57
CA THR A 53 -3.22 22.40 1.82
C THR A 53 -2.48 21.76 2.98
N SER A 54 -2.20 22.54 4.03
CA SER A 54 -1.50 22.03 5.21
C SER A 54 -2.17 20.78 5.77
N LEU A 55 -3.51 20.72 5.79
CA LEU A 55 -4.25 19.53 6.23
C LEU A 55 -3.97 18.27 5.38
N ARG A 56 -3.80 18.40 4.07
CA ARG A 56 -3.52 17.26 3.18
C ARG A 56 -2.11 16.73 3.42
N ILE A 57 -1.12 17.61 3.59
CA ILE A 57 0.25 17.21 3.93
C ILE A 57 0.34 16.55 5.30
N ILE A 58 -0.32 17.12 6.30
CA ILE A 58 -0.39 16.53 7.65
C ILE A 58 -0.98 15.11 7.60
N GLY A 59 -2.06 14.92 6.83
CA GLY A 59 -2.66 13.61 6.60
C GLY A 59 -1.72 12.63 5.90
N THR A 60 -0.95 13.10 4.92
CA THR A 60 0.05 12.31 4.18
C THR A 60 1.20 11.86 5.10
N ILE A 61 1.71 12.75 5.95
CA ILE A 61 2.76 12.42 6.93
C ILE A 61 2.23 11.38 7.91
N SER A 62 1.07 11.65 8.53
CA SER A 62 0.44 10.73 9.49
C SER A 62 0.19 9.34 8.89
N PHE A 63 -0.17 9.29 7.60
CA PHE A 63 -0.29 8.04 6.86
C PHE A 63 1.03 7.28 6.80
N PHE A 64 2.13 7.94 6.38
CA PHE A 64 3.42 7.27 6.28
C PHE A 64 3.96 6.83 7.62
N GLU A 65 3.89 7.67 8.66
CA GLU A 65 4.33 7.30 10.01
C GLU A 65 3.59 6.06 10.51
N LYS A 66 2.27 6.00 10.27
CA LYS A 66 1.45 4.87 10.71
C LYS A 66 1.75 3.58 9.95
N VAL A 67 1.92 3.66 8.63
CA VAL A 67 2.11 2.46 7.79
C VAL A 67 3.55 1.94 7.88
N THR A 68 4.53 2.83 7.92
CA THR A 68 5.95 2.47 7.86
C THR A 68 6.60 2.35 9.24
N GLY A 69 6.04 3.01 10.26
CA GLY A 69 6.67 3.20 11.57
C GLY A 69 7.82 4.21 11.56
N ILE A 70 8.13 4.82 10.41
CA ILE A 70 9.19 5.82 10.25
C ILE A 70 8.59 7.20 10.54
N MET A 71 9.03 7.81 11.63
CA MET A 71 8.62 9.15 12.02
C MET A 71 9.21 10.19 11.07
N SER A 72 8.44 11.23 10.74
CA SER A 72 8.96 12.39 10.03
C SER A 72 10.01 13.08 10.89
N GLU A 73 11.07 13.58 10.27
CA GLU A 73 12.06 14.43 10.91
C GLU A 73 11.39 15.73 11.39
N SER A 74 10.91 15.74 12.64
CA SER A 74 10.56 16.98 13.30
C SER A 74 11.83 17.70 13.71
N ASP A 75 11.87 19.02 13.55
CA ASP A 75 12.87 19.89 14.17
C ASP A 75 12.80 19.92 15.72
N GLY A 76 12.08 18.98 16.35
CA GLY A 76 11.85 18.90 17.79
C GLY A 76 10.63 19.67 18.28
N SER A 77 9.87 20.34 17.40
CA SER A 77 8.58 20.95 17.73
C SER A 77 7.39 20.14 17.16
N ASP A 78 6.24 20.18 17.84
CA ASP A 78 4.99 19.61 17.30
C ASP A 78 4.60 20.26 15.96
N ILE A 79 5.10 21.47 15.67
CA ILE A 79 4.92 22.19 14.40
C ILE A 79 5.86 21.64 13.31
N GLY A 80 7.08 21.24 13.67
CA GLY A 80 8.08 20.68 12.75
C GLY A 80 7.67 19.36 12.12
N LYS A 81 6.84 18.56 12.80
CA LYS A 81 6.24 17.32 12.24
C LYS A 81 5.37 17.56 11.01
N PHE A 82 4.95 18.79 10.74
CA PHE A 82 4.09 19.14 9.62
C PHE A 82 4.86 19.71 8.42
N ASN A 83 6.19 19.75 8.51
CA ASN A 83 7.06 20.22 7.44
C ASN A 83 8.06 19.11 7.06
N PRO A 84 7.63 18.14 6.23
CA PRO A 84 8.44 16.98 5.89
C PRO A 84 9.68 17.39 5.12
N THR A 85 10.77 16.65 5.27
CA THR A 85 12.03 16.90 4.57
C THR A 85 12.14 16.04 3.31
N LYS A 86 13.15 16.35 2.48
CA LYS A 86 13.53 15.43 1.39
C LYS A 86 14.00 14.08 1.92
N GLN A 87 14.58 14.04 3.11
CA GLN A 87 15.04 12.79 3.73
C GLN A 87 13.85 11.92 4.16
N ASP A 88 12.77 12.54 4.69
CA ASP A 88 11.51 11.84 4.98
C ASP A 88 10.96 11.12 3.75
N TYR A 89 10.89 11.85 2.63
CA TYR A 89 10.47 11.27 1.35
C TYR A 89 11.33 10.08 0.93
N LEU A 90 12.66 10.20 1.00
CA LEU A 90 13.58 9.12 0.63
C LEU A 90 13.43 7.90 1.54
N ASN A 91 13.26 8.11 2.84
CA ASN A 91 13.05 7.03 3.81
C ASN A 91 11.76 6.25 3.52
N TRP A 92 10.65 6.96 3.28
CA TRP A 92 9.37 6.32 2.96
C TRP A 92 9.36 5.67 1.57
N GLN A 93 10.02 6.28 0.58
CA GLN A 93 10.19 5.69 -0.75
C GLN A 93 11.01 4.38 -0.67
N GLN A 94 12.13 4.39 0.05
CA GLN A 94 12.96 3.20 0.23
C GLN A 94 12.19 2.09 0.94
N TRP A 95 11.44 2.43 1.99
CA TRP A 95 10.58 1.48 2.69
C TRP A 95 9.55 0.86 1.73
N TYR A 96 8.93 1.68 0.87
CA TYR A 96 7.96 1.21 -0.11
C TYR A 96 8.56 0.21 -1.09
N GLU A 97 9.73 0.50 -1.66
CA GLU A 97 10.38 -0.42 -2.61
C GLU A 97 10.65 -1.79 -2.01
N VAL A 98 10.99 -1.84 -0.72
CA VAL A 98 11.24 -3.09 0.01
C VAL A 98 9.94 -3.83 0.38
N ASN A 99 8.83 -3.11 0.61
CA ASN A 99 7.61 -3.67 1.21
C ASN A 99 6.38 -3.67 0.30
N LYS A 100 6.43 -3.11 -0.90
CA LYS A 100 5.27 -2.95 -1.80
C LYS A 100 4.56 -4.26 -2.16
N THR A 101 5.22 -5.40 -2.06
CA THR A 101 4.61 -6.72 -2.28
C THR A 101 3.86 -7.26 -1.07
N LYS A 102 4.12 -6.70 0.12
CA LYS A 102 3.54 -7.09 1.42
C LYS A 102 2.37 -6.20 1.85
N ILE A 103 2.23 -5.01 1.24
CA ILE A 103 1.10 -4.12 1.53
C ILE A 103 -0.19 -4.62 0.88
N TYR A 104 -1.32 -4.34 1.52
CA TYR A 104 -2.65 -4.66 1.03
C TYR A 104 -3.68 -3.73 1.66
N LEU A 105 -4.85 -3.59 1.03
CA LEU A 105 -5.98 -2.89 1.61
C LEU A 105 -6.72 -3.87 2.54
N ASP A 106 -6.78 -3.54 3.82
CA ASP A 106 -7.52 -4.28 4.82
C ASP A 106 -9.03 -4.13 4.56
N SER A 107 -9.75 -5.25 4.43
CA SER A 107 -11.16 -5.25 4.04
C SER A 107 -12.09 -4.66 5.09
N ASP A 108 -11.67 -4.70 6.35
CA ASP A 108 -12.52 -4.35 7.48
C ASP A 108 -12.40 -2.85 7.79
N THR A 109 -11.20 -2.31 7.65
CA THR A 109 -10.88 -0.91 7.94
C THR A 109 -10.78 -0.04 6.69
N GLY A 110 -10.64 -0.63 5.50
CA GLY A 110 -10.39 0.07 4.25
C GLY A 110 -9.03 0.79 4.21
N LYS A 111 -8.09 0.42 5.09
CA LYS A 111 -6.79 1.08 5.25
C LYS A 111 -5.67 0.18 4.75
N ILE A 112 -4.56 0.78 4.36
CA ILE A 112 -3.36 0.02 4.04
C ILE A 112 -2.82 -0.66 5.30
N ALA A 113 -2.58 -1.96 5.19
CA ALA A 113 -1.93 -2.80 6.18
C ALA A 113 -0.73 -3.53 5.55
N VAL A 114 0.16 -4.05 6.40
CA VAL A 114 1.39 -4.73 6.00
C VAL A 114 1.34 -6.17 6.49
N LYS A 115 1.55 -7.15 5.61
CA LYS A 115 1.66 -8.55 6.02
C LYS A 115 2.95 -8.73 6.84
N GLN A 116 2.80 -9.29 8.04
CA GLN A 116 3.92 -9.74 8.87
C GLN A 116 4.63 -10.93 8.23
#